data_AF-A0A7C5F7I8-F1
#
_entry.id   AF-A0A7C5F7I8-F1
#
_cell.length_a   1.000
_cell.length_b   1.000
_cell.length_c   1.000
_cell.angle_alpha   90.00
_cell.angle_beta   90.00
_cell.angle_gamma   90.00
#
_symmetry.space_group_name_H-M   'P 1'
#
loop_
_entity.id
_entity.type
_entity.pdbx_description
1 polymer ?
#
loop_
_entity_poly.entity_id
_entity_poly.type
_entity_poly.pdbx_seq_one_letter_code
_entity_poly.pdbx_strand_id
1 'polypeptide(L)' 'MKISIIEPLGVPDEILNGLANLLKEKGLEVVKYGTIKELPSLEERVKDADVIILANTNSECLRGNK' A
#
# COMPACT_ATOMS: atom_id res chain seq x y z
N MET A 1 1.60 -10.73 10.85
CA MET A 1 0.80 -9.55 10.47
C MET A 1 1.38 -8.98 9.20
N LYS A 2 0.58 -8.93 8.14
CA LYS A 2 0.97 -8.51 6.80
C LYS A 2 0.47 -7.10 6.52
N ILE A 3 1.39 -6.21 6.19
CA ILE A 3 1.12 -4.82 5.84
C ILE A 3 1.35 -4.65 4.35
N SER A 4 0.33 -4.14 3.65
CA SER A 4 0.44 -3.75 2.24
C SER A 4 0.50 -2.23 2.13
N ILE A 5 1.60 -1.72 1.58
CA ILE A 5 1.76 -0.30 1.26
C ILE A 5 1.45 -0.11 -0.22
N ILE A 6 0.50 0.77 -0.51
CA ILE A 6 0.14 1.16 -1.87
C ILE A 6 0.41 2.65 -2.03
N GLU A 7 1.13 2.98 -3.09
CA GLU A 7 1.41 4.36 -3.48
C GLU A 7 0.84 4.61 -4.88
N PRO A 8 -0.23 5.39 -5.05
CA PRO A 8 -0.84 5.65 -6.34
C PRO A 8 -0.51 7.03 -6.97
N LEU A 9 0.24 7.92 -6.32
CA LEU A 9 0.46 9.30 -6.80
C LEU A 9 1.95 9.72 -6.89
N GLY A 10 2.88 8.77 -7.07
CA GLY A 10 4.27 9.04 -7.44
C GLY A 10 5.19 9.50 -6.31
N VAL A 11 4.96 9.11 -5.05
CA VAL A 11 5.95 9.28 -3.98
C VAL A 11 7.26 8.57 -4.36
N PRO A 12 8.44 9.20 -4.11
CA PRO A 12 9.74 8.56 -4.38
C PRO A 12 9.89 7.21 -3.68
N ASP A 13 10.45 6.23 -4.39
CA ASP A 13 10.69 4.88 -3.88
C ASP A 13 11.50 4.85 -2.58
N GLU A 14 12.40 5.81 -2.38
CA GLU A 14 13.22 5.94 -1.18
C GLU A 14 12.38 6.10 0.09
N ILE A 15 11.29 6.88 0.02
CA ILE A 15 10.38 7.10 1.16
C ILE A 15 9.60 5.81 1.45
N LEU A 16 9.10 5.15 0.39
CA LEU A 16 8.38 3.86 0.53
C LEU A 16 9.30 2.78 1.10
N ASN A 17 10.55 2.74 0.65
CA ASN A 17 11.56 1.81 1.15
C ASN A 17 11.89 2.08 2.61
N GLY A 18 12.05 3.35 3.01
CA GLY A 18 12.28 3.74 4.40
C GLY A 18 11.15 3.27 5.32
N LEU A 19 9.90 3.50 4.92
CA LEU A 19 8.74 3.04 5.68
C LEU A 19 8.68 1.50 5.75
N ALA A 20 8.90 0.82 4.62
CA ALA A 20 8.88 -0.63 4.58
C ALA A 20 9.98 -1.26 5.45
N ASN A 21 11.19 -0.69 5.44
CA ASN A 21 12.30 -1.16 6.26
C ASN A 21 12.02 -0.98 7.75
N LEU A 22 11.52 0.20 8.15
CA LEU A 22 11.14 0.46 9.54
C LEU A 22 10.11 -0.56 10.07
N LEU A 23 9.14 -0.92 9.23
CA LEU A 23 8.11 -1.91 9.59
C LEU A 23 8.68 -3.33 9.63
N LYS A 24 9.57 -3.69 8.70
CA LYS A 24 10.27 -4.99 8.71
C LYS A 24 11.19 -5.14 9.91
N GLU A 25 11.89 -4.09 10.34
CA GLU A 25 12.72 -4.08 11.55
C GLU A 25 11.89 -4.38 12.82
N LYS A 26 10.60 -4.09 12.80
CA LYS A 26 9.65 -4.45 13.87
C LYS A 26 9.13 -5.89 13.78
N GLY A 27 9.66 -6.70 12.85
CA GLY A 27 9.26 -8.09 12.63
C GLY A 27 7.95 -8.24 11.86
N LEU A 28 7.51 -7.20 11.15
CA LEU A 28 6.27 -7.23 10.37
C LEU A 28 6.55 -7.69 8.94
N GLU A 29 5.62 -8.45 8.36
CA GLU A 29 5.68 -8.79 6.95
C GLU A 29 5.15 -7.60 6.14
N VAL A 30 5.95 -7.09 5.21
CA VAL A 30 5.61 -5.87 4.45
C VAL A 30 5.75 -6.11 2.96
N VAL A 31 4.68 -5.82 2.23
CA VAL A 31 4.63 -5.81 0.77
C VAL A 31 4.36 -4.40 0.29
N LYS A 32 5.13 -3.96 -0.71
CA LYS A 32 4.97 -2.62 -1.31
C LYS A 32 4.50 -2.73 -2.75
N TYR A 33 3.61 -1.84 -3.13
CA TYR A 33 3.14 -1.67 -4.50
C TYR A 33 3.34 -0.20 -4.91
N GLY A 34 4.05 0.03 -6.01
CA GLY A 34 4.25 1.37 -6.57
C GLY A 34 2.99 1.91 -7.26
N THR A 35 3.13 2.89 -8.15
CA THR A 35 2.01 3.58 -8.82
C THR A 35 1.12 2.62 -9.60
N ILE A 36 -0.10 2.37 -9.11
CA ILE A 36 -1.13 1.57 -9.78
C ILE A 36 -2.31 2.47 -10.14
N LYS A 37 -2.76 2.41 -11.40
CA LYS A 37 -3.90 3.19 -11.91
C LYS A 37 -5.23 2.43 -11.94
N GLU A 38 -5.24 1.12 -11.66
CA GLU A 38 -6.41 0.26 -11.89
C GLU A 38 -6.93 -0.43 -10.62
N LEU A 39 -8.18 -0.11 -10.24
CA LEU A 39 -8.89 -0.56 -9.05
C LEU A 39 -8.99 -2.09 -8.86
N PRO A 40 -9.37 -2.90 -9.88
CA PRO A 40 -9.52 -4.35 -9.68
C PRO A 40 -8.21 -5.05 -9.29
N SER A 41 -7.08 -4.50 -9.72
CA SER A 41 -5.76 -5.05 -9.40
C SER A 41 -5.32 -4.76 -7.97
N LEU A 42 -5.89 -3.73 -7.33
CA LEU A 42 -5.57 -3.33 -5.95
C LEU A 42 -6.26 -4.24 -4.94
N GLU A 43 -7.56 -4.52 -5.13
CA GLU A 43 -8.34 -5.38 -4.25
C GLU A 43 -7.70 -6.77 -4.11
N GLU A 44 -7.30 -7.38 -5.22
CA GLU A 44 -6.65 -8.69 -5.22
C GLU A 44 -5.28 -8.69 -4.53
N ARG A 45 -4.53 -7.58 -4.63
CA ARG A 45 -3.20 -7.43 -4.01
C ARG A 45 -3.26 -7.25 -2.50
N VAL A 46 -4.37 -6.72 -1.99
CA VAL A 46 -4.54 -6.44 -0.55
C VAL A 46 -5.49 -7.40 0.16
N LYS A 47 -6.09 -8.36 -0.55
CA LYS A 47 -7.07 -9.30 0.02
C LYS A 47 -6.57 -10.07 1.25
N ASP A 48 -5.26 -10.33 1.31
CA ASP A 48 -4.62 -11.06 2.41
C ASP A 48 -3.87 -10.13 3.39
N ALA A 49 -4.04 -8.81 3.27
CA ALA A 49 -3.39 -7.84 4.14
C ALA A 49 -4.20 -7.63 5.43
N ASP A 50 -3.53 -7.63 6.57
CA ASP A 50 -4.14 -7.25 7.85
C ASP A 50 -4.30 -5.72 7.95
N VAL A 51 -3.37 -4.97 7.33
CA VAL A 51 -3.33 -3.51 7.33
C VAL A 51 -2.95 -3.01 5.94
N ILE A 52 -3.67 -1.99 5.45
CA ILE A 52 -3.37 -1.30 4.20
C ILE A 52 -2.93 0.13 4.52
N ILE A 53 -1.77 0.53 4.01
CA ILE A 53 -1.27 1.90 4.05
C ILE A 53 -1.41 2.50 2.66
N LEU A 54 -2.26 3.50 2.53
CA LEU A 54 -2.46 4.26 1.29
C LEU A 54 -1.62 5.54 1.36
N ALA A 55 -0.46 5.54 0.70
CA ALA A 55 0.42 6.69 0.64
C ALA A 55 0.01 7.57 -0.55
N ASN A 56 -0.33 8.83 -0.30
CA ASN A 56 -0.68 9.79 -1.36
C ASN A 56 -1.79 9.26 -2.28
N THR A 57 -3.02 9.06 -1.76
CA THR A 57 -4.15 8.59 -2.57
C THR A 57 -5.22 9.66 -2.76
N ASN A 58 -5.87 9.69 -3.92
CA ASN A 58 -7.04 10.55 -4.13
C ASN A 58 -8.24 9.93 -3.39
N SER A 59 -9.06 10.76 -2.74
CA SER A 59 -10.18 10.32 -1.89
C SER A 59 -11.24 9.50 -2.63
N GLU A 60 -11.30 9.59 -3.96
CA GLU A 60 -12.18 8.75 -4.78
C GLU A 60 -11.81 7.26 -4.75
N CYS A 61 -10.53 6.93 -4.55
CA CYS A 61 -10.05 5.54 -4.44
C CYS A 61 -10.50 4.84 -3.14
N LEU A 62 -11.05 5.60 -2.18
CA LEU A 62 -11.54 5.11 -0.89
C LEU A 62 -13.04 4.81 -0.88
N ARG A 63 -13.77 5.12 -1.97
CA ARG A 63 -15.19 4.80 -2.06
C ARG A 63 -15.34 3.30 -2.31
N GLY A 64 -15.39 2.54 -1.23
CA GLY A 64 -15.82 1.14 -1.27
C GLY A 64 -17.17 1.04 -1.96
N ASN A 65 -17.31 0.06 -2.85
CA ASN A 65 -18.57 -0.28 -3.50
C ASN A 65 -19.66 -0.43 -2.42
N LYS A 66 -20.60 0.52 -2.38
CA LYS A 66 -21.82 0.41 -1.60
C LYS A 66 -22.84 -0.45 -2.33
#